data_AF-A0AAW1B375-F1
#
_entry.id   AF-A0AAW1B375-F1
#
_cell.length_a   1.000
_cell.length_b   1.000
_cell.length_c   1.000
_cell.angle_alpha   90.00
_cell.angle_beta   90.00
_cell.angle_gamma   90.00
#
_symmetry.space_group_name_H-M   'P 1'
#
loop_
_entity.id
_entity.type
_entity.pdbx_description
1 polymer ?
#
loop_
_entity_poly.entity_id
_entity_poly.type
_entity_poly.pdbx_seq_one_letter_code
_entity_poly.pdbx_strand_id
1 'polypeptide(L)'
;MLLIARLEGRSSLKTLEPCLFAEEGYPIYGDVVEFHGAEGTGKTEMLYHLIARCLLPKPRGGLEVGVLFIDTDFHFDMLRLVTILEYRLKSGKPWMQ
;
A
#
# COMPACT_ATOMS: atom_id res chain seq x y z
N MET A 1 12.47 -0.02 -22.18
CA MET A 1 11.82 -1.22 -21.61
C MET A 1 12.75 -1.80 -20.56
N LEU A 2 12.79 -1.20 -19.36
CA LEU A 2 13.51 -1.79 -18.23
C LEU A 2 12.61 -2.87 -17.64
N LEU A 3 13.15 -4.09 -17.56
CA LEU A 3 12.53 -5.27 -16.99
C LEU A 3 11.91 -4.92 -15.62
N ILE A 4 10.59 -5.14 -15.48
CA ILE A 4 9.76 -4.86 -14.28
C ILE A 4 10.20 -5.68 -13.05
N ALA A 5 11.24 -6.49 -13.16
CA ALA A 5 11.76 -7.34 -12.09
C ALA A 5 13.26 -7.11 -11.90
N ARG A 6 13.62 -6.07 -11.13
CA ARG A 6 14.88 -6.15 -10.36
C ARG A 6 14.63 -7.20 -9.27
N LEU A 7 15.20 -8.39 -9.48
CA LEU A 7 15.17 -9.56 -8.59
C LEU A 7 16.08 -9.37 -7.36
N GLU A 8 16.13 -8.17 -6.80
CA GLU A 8 16.78 -7.96 -5.50
C GLU A 8 15.71 -8.15 -4.41
N GLY A 9 16.10 -8.81 -3.31
CA GLY A 9 15.20 -9.38 -2.30
C GLY A 9 13.99 -8.48 -1.97
N ARG A 10 12.79 -8.97 -2.28
CA ARG A 10 11.56 -8.19 -2.00
C ARG A 10 11.32 -8.12 -0.51
N SER A 11 11.02 -6.92 -0.03
CA SER A 11 10.60 -6.71 1.35
C SER A 11 9.25 -7.39 1.61
N SER A 12 9.12 -7.98 2.79
CA SER A 12 7.89 -8.65 3.22
C SER A 12 6.74 -7.66 3.40
N LEU A 13 5.56 -8.01 2.87
CA LEU A 13 4.31 -7.25 3.03
C LEU A 13 3.39 -7.80 4.14
N LYS A 14 3.90 -8.68 5.02
CA LYS A 14 3.14 -9.30 6.13
C LYS A 14 2.24 -8.34 6.91
N THR A 15 2.74 -7.14 7.19
CA THR A 15 2.03 -6.14 8.01
C THR A 15 1.38 -5.05 7.17
N LEU A 16 1.08 -5.32 5.89
CA LEU A 16 0.54 -4.32 4.95
C LEU A 16 -0.78 -3.74 5.44
N GLU A 17 -1.74 -4.57 5.82
CA GLU A 17 -3.00 -4.10 6.42
C GLU A 17 -3.58 -5.17 7.37
N PRO A 18 -3.24 -5.12 8.67
CA PRO A 18 -3.63 -6.15 9.63
C PRO A 18 -5.15 -6.31 9.82
N CYS A 19 -5.93 -5.25 9.57
CA CYS A 19 -7.38 -5.30 9.66
C CYS A 19 -8.02 -6.04 8.46
N LEU A 20 -7.31 -6.09 7.33
CA LEU A 20 -7.76 -6.78 6.12
C LEU A 20 -7.17 -8.20 6.03
N PHE A 21 -5.89 -8.31 6.36
CA PHE A 21 -5.12 -9.54 6.34
C PHE A 21 -4.82 -9.94 7.78
N ALA A 22 -5.54 -10.94 8.28
CA ALA A 22 -5.29 -11.47 9.62
C ALA A 22 -3.87 -12.07 9.72
N GLU A 23 -3.46 -12.43 10.94
CA GLU A 23 -2.18 -13.11 11.22
C GLU A 23 -1.98 -14.38 10.36
N GLU A 24 -3.10 -14.99 9.96
CA GLU A 24 -3.18 -16.07 8.98
C GLU A 24 -3.85 -15.54 7.71
N GLY A 25 -3.19 -15.65 6.54
CA GLY A 25 -3.76 -15.21 5.25
C GLY A 25 -3.26 -13.87 4.72
N TYR A 26 -2.14 -13.35 5.22
CA TYR A 26 -1.46 -12.24 4.55
C TYR A 26 -0.86 -12.66 3.20
N PRO A 27 -0.80 -11.74 2.21
CA PRO A 27 -0.25 -12.06 0.90
C PRO A 27 1.24 -12.37 1.01
N ILE A 28 1.65 -13.53 0.47
CA ILE A 28 3.06 -13.89 0.28
C ILE A 28 3.55 -13.47 -1.10
N TYR A 29 4.86 -13.59 -1.33
CA TYR A 29 5.43 -13.31 -2.64
C TYR A 29 4.78 -14.17 -3.72
N GLY A 30 4.28 -13.52 -4.77
CA GLY A 30 3.63 -14.18 -5.90
C GLY A 30 2.11 -14.24 -5.81
N ASP A 31 1.54 -13.92 -4.65
CA ASP A 31 0.09 -13.88 -4.48
C ASP A 31 -0.53 -12.69 -5.24
N VAL A 32 -1.77 -12.91 -5.65
CA VAL A 32 -2.63 -11.90 -6.27
C VAL A 32 -3.83 -11.70 -5.36
N VAL A 33 -4.10 -10.45 -4.99
CA VAL A 33 -5.28 -10.05 -4.22
C VAL A 33 -6.17 -9.20 -5.13
N GLU A 34 -7.44 -9.58 -5.23
CA GLU A 34 -8.44 -8.85 -5.99
C GLU A 34 -9.45 -8.18 -5.06
N PHE A 35 -9.67 -6.88 -5.26
CA PHE A 35 -10.79 -6.15 -4.65
C PHE A 35 -11.93 -6.05 -5.64
N HIS A 36 -13.05 -6.70 -5.34
CA HIS A 36 -14.25 -6.70 -6.19
C HIS A 36 -15.42 -5.98 -5.51
N GLY A 37 -16.28 -5.33 -6.30
CA GLY A 37 -17.51 -4.68 -5.82
C GLY A 37 -17.98 -3.54 -6.74
N ALA A 38 -19.20 -3.06 -6.53
CA ALA A 38 -19.80 -1.96 -7.29
C ALA A 38 -18.97 -0.66 -7.26
N GLU A 39 -19.24 0.26 -8.19
CA GLU A 39 -18.63 1.60 -8.15
C GLU A 39 -18.92 2.29 -6.80
N GLY A 40 -17.95 3.06 -6.30
CA GLY A 40 -18.09 3.76 -5.02
C GLY A 40 -17.93 2.90 -3.76
N THR A 41 -17.66 1.59 -3.86
CA THR A 41 -17.40 0.73 -2.67
C THR A 41 -16.03 0.95 -2.01
N GLY A 42 -15.25 1.93 -2.46
CA GLY A 42 -13.97 2.28 -1.83
C GLY A 42 -12.75 1.49 -2.28
N LYS A 43 -12.82 0.72 -3.39
CA LYS A 43 -11.68 -0.07 -3.90
C LYS A 43 -10.44 0.79 -4.22
N THR A 44 -10.60 1.84 -5.01
CA THR A 44 -9.52 2.77 -5.37
C THR A 44 -8.97 3.49 -4.14
N GLU A 45 -9.85 3.86 -3.21
CA GLU A 45 -9.47 4.48 -1.94
C GLU A 45 -8.64 3.53 -1.07
N MET A 46 -9.04 2.26 -0.99
CA MET A 46 -8.29 1.21 -0.30
C MET A 46 -6.89 1.05 -0.90
N LEU A 47 -6.78 1.05 -2.24
CA LEU A 47 -5.48 1.01 -2.92
C LEU A 47 -4.59 2.19 -2.51
N TYR A 48 -5.13 3.41 -2.39
CA TYR A 48 -4.33 4.55 -1.90
C TYR A 48 -3.82 4.36 -0.47
N HIS A 49 -4.64 3.80 0.42
CA HIS A 49 -4.20 3.50 1.79
C HIS A 49 -3.09 2.43 1.83
N LEU A 50 -3.19 1.40 0.99
CA LEU A 50 -2.14 0.38 0.86
C LEU A 50 -0.85 0.96 0.30
N ILE A 51 -0.93 1.78 -0.76
CA ILE A 51 0.23 2.49 -1.33
C ILE A 51 0.89 3.38 -0.28
N ALA A 52 0.09 4.16 0.45
CA ALA A 52 0.61 5.01 1.51
C ALA A 52 1.35 4.20 2.58
N ARG A 53 0.81 3.05 3.00
CA ARG A 53 1.49 2.15 3.96
C ARG A 53 2.80 1.60 3.41
N CYS A 54 2.85 1.23 2.13
CA CYS A 54 4.08 0.80 1.49
C CYS A 54 5.17 1.89 1.48
N LEU A 55 4.81 3.10 1.06
CA LEU A 55 5.77 4.19 0.85
C LEU A 55 6.29 4.82 2.15
N LEU A 56 5.48 4.85 3.21
CA LEU A 56 5.85 5.52 4.45
C LEU A 56 7.06 4.87 5.14
N PRO A 57 7.88 5.65 5.89
CA PRO A 57 8.98 5.11 6.67
C PRO A 57 8.51 4.15 7.76
N LYS A 58 9.30 3.10 8.06
CA LYS A 58 9.00 2.17 9.16
C LYS A 58 8.76 2.85 10.52
N PRO A 59 9.56 3.87 10.94
CA PRO A 59 9.32 4.59 12.20
C PRO A 59 7.98 5.36 12.25
N ARG A 60 7.31 5.55 11.10
CA ARG A 60 5.99 6.17 10.97
C ARG A 60 4.89 5.15 10.66
N GLY A 61 5.17 3.86 10.86
CA GLY A 61 4.22 2.78 10.60
C GLY A 61 4.03 2.50 9.10
N GLY A 62 5.02 2.76 8.26
CA GLY A 62 5.03 2.24 6.89
C GLY A 62 5.95 1.03 6.73
N LEU A 63 6.16 0.61 5.48
CA LEU A 63 7.04 -0.52 5.12
C LEU A 63 8.34 -0.08 4.45
N GLU A 64 8.40 1.15 3.96
CA GLU A 64 9.55 1.72 3.25
C GLU A 64 9.91 0.92 1.98
N VAL A 65 8.88 0.63 1.18
CA VAL A 65 8.98 -0.14 -0.07
C VAL A 65 8.39 0.62 -1.25
N GLY A 66 9.02 0.47 -2.42
CA GLY A 66 8.51 1.05 -3.66
C GLY A 66 7.24 0.36 -4.16
N VAL A 67 6.36 1.12 -4.83
CA VAL A 67 5.14 0.60 -5.44
C VAL A 67 5.11 0.96 -6.92
N LEU A 68 4.77 -0.02 -7.76
CA LEU A 68 4.39 0.20 -9.16
C LEU A 68 2.87 0.24 -9.24
N PHE A 69 2.32 1.42 -9.52
CA PHE A 69 0.89 1.60 -9.76
C PHE A 69 0.63 1.67 -11.27
N ILE A 70 -0.23 0.80 -11.77
CA ILE A 70 -0.64 0.78 -13.18
C ILE A 70 -2.07 1.29 -13.23
N ASP A 71 -2.24 2.53 -13.68
CA ASP A 71 -3.55 3.11 -13.93
C ASP A 71 -4.03 2.71 -15.33
N THR A 72 -5.18 2.05 -15.41
CA THR A 72 -5.74 1.54 -16.67
C THR A 72 -6.87 2.41 -17.22
N ASP A 73 -7.43 3.32 -16.41
CA ASP A 73 -8.63 4.08 -16.76
C ASP A 73 -8.51 5.60 -16.47
N PHE A 74 -7.31 6.07 -16.12
CA PHE A 74 -6.97 7.47 -15.85
C PHE A 74 -7.66 8.08 -14.61
N HIS A 75 -8.10 7.26 -13.66
CA HIS A 75 -8.70 7.73 -12.40
C HIS A 75 -7.68 7.90 -11.26
N PHE A 76 -6.38 7.79 -11.52
CA PHE A 76 -5.37 8.05 -10.50
C PHE A 76 -5.36 9.53 -10.06
N ASP A 77 -5.84 9.78 -8.83
CA ASP A 77 -5.76 11.07 -8.17
C ASP A 77 -4.52 11.15 -7.26
N MET A 78 -3.49 11.85 -7.74
CA MET A 78 -2.26 12.10 -6.98
C MET A 78 -2.50 12.94 -5.73
N LEU A 79 -3.41 13.91 -5.78
CA LEU A 79 -3.69 14.79 -4.65
C LEU A 79 -4.38 14.02 -3.53
N ARG A 80 -5.24 13.05 -3.87
CA ARG A 80 -5.82 12.13 -2.90
C ARG A 80 -4.75 11.32 -2.18
N LEU A 81 -3.80 10.73 -2.91
CA LEU A 81 -2.70 9.99 -2.31
C LEU A 81 -1.82 10.87 -1.41
N VAL A 82 -1.47 12.09 -1.85
CA VAL A 82 -0.70 13.05 -1.05
C VAL A 82 -1.43 13.41 0.24
N THR A 83 -2.74 13.65 0.17
CA THR A 83 -3.56 13.95 1.35
C THR A 83 -3.50 12.83 2.39
N ILE A 84 -3.59 11.56 1.94
CA ILE A 84 -3.49 10.39 2.82
C ILE A 84 -2.08 10.28 3.44
N LEU A 85 -1.03 10.49 2.63
CA LEU A 85 0.35 10.46 3.10
C LEU A 85 0.60 11.53 4.17
N GLU A 86 0.19 12.77 3.93
CA GLU A 86 0.33 13.86 4.90
C GLU A 86 -0.42 13.58 6.19
N TYR A 87 -1.67 13.09 6.08
CA TYR A 87 -2.46 12.73 7.24
C TYR A 87 -1.77 11.65 8.09
N ARG A 88 -1.26 10.59 7.45
CA ARG A 88 -0.55 9.50 8.12
C ARG A 88 0.80 9.93 8.70
N LEU A 89 1.53 10.85 8.05
CA LEU A 89 2.78 11.41 8.59
C LEU A 89 2.53 12.22 9.87
N LYS A 90 1.45 13.01 9.90
CA LYS A 90 1.06 13.82 11.07
C LYS A 90 0.51 12.97 12.20
N SER A 91 -0.28 11.93 11.89
CA SER A 91 -0.94 11.06 12.88
C SER A 91 -0.11 9.87 13.33
N GLY A 92 0.92 9.49 12.58
CA GLY A 92 1.79 8.37 12.90
C GLY A 92 2.50 8.59 14.24
N LYS A 93 2.11 7.81 15.26
CA LYS A 93 2.86 7.72 16.51
C LYS A 93 4.28 7.25 16.19
N PRO A 94 5.32 7.92 16.70
CA PRO A 94 6.68 7.36 16.67
C PRO A 94 6.65 5.98 17.32
N TRP A 95 7.35 5.00 16.76
CA TRP A 95 7.60 3.72 17.42
C TRP A 95 8.46 3.95 18.68
N MET A 96 7.83 4.36 19.79
CA MET A 96 8.25 4.21 21.19
C MET A 96 7.03 4.49 22.10
N GLN A 97 6.38 3.41 22.56
CA GLN A 97 5.99 3.23 23.97
C GLN A 97 6.33 1.79 24.33
#